data_AF-A0A1A6FZQ0-F1
#
_entry.id   AF-A0A1A6FZQ0-F1
#
_cell.length_a   1.000
_cell.length_b   1.000
_cell.length_c   1.000
_cell.angle_alpha   90.00
_cell.angle_beta   90.00
_cell.angle_gamma   90.00
#
_symmetry.space_group_name_H-M   'P 1'
#
loop_
_entity.id
_entity.type
_entity.pdbx_description
1 polymer ?
#
loop_
_entity_poly.entity_id
_entity_poly.type
_entity_poly.pdbx_seq_one_letter_code
_entity_poly.pdbx_strand_id
1 'polypeptide(L)' 'EYLSPASGFQSLQFRLLENKIGVLQSLRVPYNRRHYRGNFRGEDNELLLKSEQEQTLLQLVEVGAAPPPKYSSNLLL' A
#
# COMPACT_ATOMS: atom_id res chain seq x y z
N GLU A 1 4.26 24.76 -21.76
CA GLU A 1 3.01 25.23 -21.12
C GLU A 1 1.96 24.12 -20.97
N TYR A 2 1.73 23.27 -21.98
CA TYR A 2 0.68 22.22 -21.97
C TYR A 2 0.85 21.07 -20.97
N LEU A 3 2.02 20.92 -20.35
CA LEU A 3 2.29 19.86 -19.39
C LEU A 3 2.20 20.34 -17.94
N SER A 4 2.18 21.65 -17.68
CA SER A 4 2.00 22.13 -16.32
C SER A 4 0.50 22.25 -16.03
N PRO A 5 -0.01 21.73 -14.90
CA PRO A 5 0.71 21.22 -13.72
C PRO A 5 0.89 19.69 -13.67
N ALA A 6 0.72 18.97 -14.79
CA ALA A 6 0.83 17.51 -14.85
C ALA A 6 2.23 17.04 -14.38
N SER A 7 2.24 16.06 -13.48
CA SER A 7 3.48 15.47 -12.98
C SER A 7 3.32 13.98 -12.66
N GLY A 8 4.44 13.26 -12.58
CA GLY A 8 4.46 11.85 -12.15
C GLY A 8 3.89 11.62 -10.75
N PHE A 9 3.79 12.68 -9.91
CA PHE A 9 3.14 12.61 -8.61
C PHE A 9 1.62 12.36 -8.69
N GLN A 10 1.02 12.55 -9.87
CA GLN A 10 -0.40 12.32 -10.16
C GLN A 10 -0.65 10.98 -10.86
N SER A 11 0.36 10.11 -10.98
CA SER A 11 0.16 8.78 -11.56
C SER A 11 -0.61 7.87 -10.60
N LEU A 12 -1.89 7.62 -10.93
CA LEU A 12 -2.76 6.73 -10.15
C LEU A 12 -2.18 5.33 -10.03
N GLN A 13 -1.78 4.73 -11.15
CA GLN A 13 -1.25 3.37 -11.19
C GLN A 13 0.03 3.22 -10.35
N PHE A 14 0.89 4.24 -10.37
CA PHE A 14 2.10 4.22 -9.55
C PHE A 14 1.77 4.22 -8.04
N ARG A 15 0.77 5.00 -7.62
CA ARG A 15 0.32 5.00 -6.21
C ARG A 15 -0.34 3.69 -5.80
N LEU A 16 -1.16 3.10 -6.66
CA LEU A 16 -1.74 1.78 -6.43
C LEU A 16 -0.66 0.72 -6.28
N LEU A 17 0.38 0.78 -7.12
CA LEU A 17 1.53 -0.13 -7.04
C LEU A 17 2.26 0.00 -5.71
N GLU A 18 2.62 1.22 -5.29
CA GLU A 18 3.29 1.45 -4.00
C GLU A 18 2.47 0.94 -2.82
N ASN A 19 1.16 1.23 -2.80
CA ASN A 19 0.26 0.78 -1.73
C ASN A 19 0.19 -0.75 -1.67
N LYS A 20 -0.02 -1.40 -2.82
CA LYS A 20 -0.14 -2.86 -2.90
C LYS A 20 1.16 -3.60 -2.59
N ILE A 21 2.33 -3.01 -2.87
CA ILE A 21 3.62 -3.56 -2.43
C ILE A 21 3.75 -3.49 -0.91
N GLY A 22 3.32 -2.40 -0.29
CA GLY A 22 3.34 -2.20 1.17
C GLY A 22 4.10 -0.95 1.63
N VAL A 23 4.20 0.09 0.80
CA VAL A 23 4.83 1.35 1.20
C VAL A 23 3.96 2.07 2.24
N LEU A 24 4.47 2.16 3.48
CA LEU A 24 3.76 2.79 4.58
C LEU A 24 3.63 4.30 4.38
N GLN A 25 2.45 4.83 4.68
CA GLN A 25 2.15 6.26 4.60
C GLN A 25 3.13 7.12 5.44
N SER A 26 3.56 6.62 6.61
CA SER A 26 4.51 7.30 7.50
C SER A 26 5.93 7.40 6.93
N LEU A 27 6.30 6.55 5.97
CA LEU A 27 7.61 6.55 5.33
C LEU A 27 7.65 7.40 4.05
N ARG A 28 6.51 7.96 3.64
CA ARG A 28 6.42 8.80 2.44
C ARG A 28 6.96 10.20 2.74
N VAL A 29 7.84 10.69 1.87
CA VAL A 29 8.33 12.07 1.95
C VAL A 29 7.18 13.04 1.65
N PRO A 30 6.87 14.00 2.54
CA PRO A 30 5.80 14.94 2.31
C PRO A 30 6.18 15.92 1.19
N TYR A 31 5.46 15.88 0.08
CA TYR A 31 5.57 16.86 -0.99
C TYR A 31 4.49 17.94 -0.81
N ASN A 32 4.87 19.22 -0.84
CA ASN A 32 3.96 20.35 -0.58
C ASN A 32 3.16 20.26 0.75
N ARG A 33 3.64 19.48 1.74
CA ARG A 33 2.97 19.22 3.03
C ARG A 33 1.53 18.68 2.88
N ARG A 34 1.20 18.04 1.75
CA ARG A 34 -0.12 17.46 1.49
C ARG A 34 -0.03 15.95 1.34
N HIS A 35 -1.12 15.28 1.68
CA HIS A 35 -1.27 13.85 1.39
C HIS A 35 -1.22 13.63 -0.13
N TYR A 36 -0.55 12.58 -0.60
CA TYR A 36 -0.41 12.30 -2.03
C TYR A 36 -1.79 12.11 -2.71
N ARG A 37 -2.78 11.59 -1.96
CA ARG A 37 -4.18 11.46 -2.38
C ARG A 37 -4.87 12.80 -2.69
N GLY A 38 -4.34 13.93 -2.24
CA GLY A 38 -4.95 15.25 -2.46
C GLY A 38 -5.05 15.68 -3.94
N ASN A 39 -4.37 14.95 -4.83
CA ASN A 39 -4.44 15.15 -6.27
C ASN A 39 -5.55 14.33 -6.96
N PHE A 40 -6.22 13.42 -6.25
CA PHE A 40 -7.20 12.48 -6.79
C PHE A 40 -8.59 12.77 -6.22
N ARG A 41 -9.64 12.48 -7.00
CA ARG A 41 -11.05 12.75 -6.64
C ARG A 41 -11.94 11.61 -7.14
N GLY A 42 -13.11 11.46 -6.52
CA GLY A 42 -14.10 10.44 -6.91
C GLY A 42 -13.54 9.02 -6.81
N GLU A 43 -13.81 8.22 -7.83
CA GLU A 43 -13.43 6.80 -7.92
C GLU A 43 -11.93 6.57 -7.71
N ASP A 44 -11.06 7.40 -8.27
CA ASP A 44 -9.60 7.28 -8.11
C ASP A 44 -9.18 7.37 -6.64
N ASN A 45 -9.80 8.26 -5.87
CA ASN A 45 -9.48 8.40 -4.45
C ASN A 45 -10.04 7.21 -3.63
N GLU A 46 -11.19 6.67 -4.02
CA GLU A 46 -11.77 5.46 -3.42
C GLU A 46 -10.88 4.23 -3.68
N LEU A 47 -10.38 4.08 -4.90
CA LEU A 47 -9.42 3.03 -5.26
C LEU A 47 -8.13 3.12 -4.44
N LEU A 48 -7.60 4.34 -4.26
CA LEU A 48 -6.41 4.55 -3.43
C LEU A 48 -6.69 4.22 -1.96
N LEU A 49 -7.81 4.67 -1.40
CA LEU A 49 -8.19 4.36 -0.02
C LEU A 49 -8.36 2.86 0.20
N LYS A 50 -8.99 2.16 -0.75
CA LYS A 50 -9.12 0.70 -0.71
C LYS A 50 -7.75 0.03 -0.74
N SER A 51 -6.85 0.48 -1.61
CA SER A 51 -5.49 -0.09 -1.71
C SER A 51 -4.62 0.15 -0.47
N GLU A 52 -4.90 1.18 0.33
CA GLU A 52 -4.22 1.41 1.62
C GLU A 52 -4.72 0.46 2.72
N GLN A 53 -5.94 -0.08 2.60
CA GLN A 53 -6.59 -0.93 3.60
C GLN A 53 -6.49 -2.43 3.29
N GLU A 54 -6.37 -2.78 2.01
CA GLU A 54 -6.17 -4.15 1.56
C GLU A 54 -4.84 -4.72 2.06
N GLN A 55 -4.79 -6.05 2.20
CA GLN A 55 -3.56 -6.72 2.57
C GLN A 55 -2.49 -6.52 1.49
N THR A 56 -1.33 -6.07 1.92
CA THR A 56 -0.20 -5.76 1.04
C THR A 56 0.59 -7.02 0.70
N LEU A 57 1.37 -6.97 -0.39
CA LEU A 57 2.28 -8.05 -0.76
C LEU A 57 3.27 -8.35 0.37
N LEU A 58 3.83 -7.32 1.01
CA LEU A 58 4.70 -7.48 2.17
C LEU A 58 4.02 -8.31 3.28
N GLN A 59 2.79 -7.95 3.66
CA GLN A 59 2.04 -8.68 4.68
C GLN A 59 1.73 -10.12 4.28
N LEU A 60 1.41 -10.38 3.01
CA LEU A 60 1.17 -11.74 2.51
C LEU A 60 2.44 -12.60 2.58
N VAL A 61 3.59 -12.02 2.22
CA VAL A 61 4.90 -12.70 2.30
C VAL A 61 5.28 -12.96 3.76
N GLU A 62 5.06 -12.02 4.67
CA GLU A 62 5.33 -12.18 6.10
C GLU A 62 4.49 -13.31 6.72
N VAL A 63 3.21 -13.39 6.38
CA VAL A 63 2.33 -14.48 6.84
C VAL A 63 2.78 -15.83 6.27
N GLY A 64 3.15 -15.88 5.00
CA GLY A 64 3.65 -17.11 4.37
C GLY A 64 5.04 -17.54 4.87
N ALA A 65 5.87 -16.60 5.31
CA ALA A 65 7.20 -16.86 5.86
C ALA A 65 7.17 -17.18 7.36
N ALA A 66 6.03 -17.00 8.04
CA ALA A 66 5.90 -17.37 9.44
C ALA A 66 6.16 -18.87 9.62
N PRO A 67 6.88 -19.28 10.68
CA PRO A 67 7.14 -20.69 10.93
C PRO A 67 5.80 -21.45 11.03
N PRO A 68 5.72 -22.68 10.48
CA PRO A 68 4.49 -23.46 10.54
C PRO A 68 4.07 -23.61 12.02
N PRO A 69 2.75 -23.63 12.30
CA PRO A 69 2.27 -23.80 13.66
C PRO A 69 2.93 -25.03 14.27
N LYS A 70 3.54 -24.86 15.44
CA LYS A 70 4.11 -25.98 16.20
C LYS A 70 2.96 -26.90 16.57
N TYR A 71 2.84 -28.03 15.89
CA TYR A 71 1.92 -29.08 16.32
C TYR A 71 2.36 -29.54 17.71
N SER A 72 1.59 -29.22 18.74
CA SER A 72 1.84 -29.72 20.10
C SER A 72 1.72 -31.23 20.08
N SER A 73 2.84 -31.90 20.33
CA SER A 73 2.92 -33.34 20.57
C SER A 73 2.23 -33.69 21.90
N ASN A 74 0.90 -33.77 21.86
CA ASN A 74 0.08 -34.41 22.91
C ASN A 74 -0.49 -35.73 22.37
N LEU A 75 0.38 -36.59 21.86
CA LEU A 75 0.05 -37.96 21.46
C LEU A 75 1.14 -38.92 21.94
N LEU A 76 1.52 -38.77 23.20
CA LEU A 76 2.17 -39.79 24.01
C LEU A 76 1.69 -39.60 25.46
N LEU A 77 0.49 -40.14 25.74
CA LEU A 77 0.08 -40.89 26.94
C LEU A 77 -1.42 -41.15 26.86
#